data_AF-A0AAD4LFW7-F1
#
_entry.id   AF-A0AAD4LFW7-F1
#
_cell.length_a   1.000
_cell.length_b   1.000
_cell.length_c   1.000
_cell.angle_alpha   90.00
_cell.angle_beta   90.00
_cell.angle_gamma   90.00
#
_symmetry.space_group_name_H-M   'P 1'
#
loop_
_entity.id
_entity.type
_entity.pdbx_description
1 polymer ?
#
loop_
_entity_poly.entity_id
_entity_poly.type
_entity_poly.pdbx_seq_one_letter_code
_entity_poly.pdbx_strand_id
1 'polypeptide(L)'
;MSPLVLVTVTHKDSDENEESDLVSSVQEALSTPGWSISPTITMKQMKDPLVLWETFALSIDLDPTMRSDISGELASSMEWQAHSYDHPPNPPTLLSPSIDWEQSIVEGHPTHPMHKTRHFLPPMPSLTPGSYDLYTPRLRFAILPRASLHVTGDFEALIQPILEGATNNAGRTFDVPENHIVVPVHELQVSHILDKFEEATVCPEEFSVPARAQQSVRSVILPDILHATHLKLGVGIKLTSAVRTISPASAYVGPRFSAQVVPALHFDPSLLTVARELASVVHVAPDSDVARHCAAIVRECHENGSEAHGERLIVCTSLVEHGHAGTDGVTPSVVRVFGLDTEEKRVEWLDNFVRLFFAAFLPPMLEDGVAFEAHPQNTVARFSLAAPHELRGFVIRDFGGLRVHPSTLLKSTGVALDVVPGHSIVADTLDDVYTRMYHTMFHNHLQQLVRVLGLHYDGKGWQVIRTRLREAIPPGHALERAWLGKEAKTLEGKCFMRMRMVGAYRHVSSPALDSRGFFDERVRCKHLHGPFPNLLHYTGVDEESFVVD
;
A
#
# COMPACT_ATOMS: atom_id res chain seq x y z
N MET A 1 -15.90 -23.22 25.46
CA MET A 1 -14.84 -22.55 24.70
C MET A 1 -13.66 -23.50 24.66
N SER A 2 -13.23 -23.94 23.47
CA SER A 2 -11.94 -24.64 23.36
C SER A 2 -10.85 -23.69 23.86
N PRO A 3 -9.89 -24.16 24.68
CA PRO A 3 -8.81 -23.30 25.16
C PRO A 3 -8.08 -22.68 23.97
N LEU A 4 -7.76 -21.39 24.08
CA LEU A 4 -6.93 -20.69 23.10
C LEU A 4 -5.58 -21.40 23.06
N VAL A 5 -5.30 -22.12 21.97
CA VAL A 5 -3.99 -22.76 21.76
C VAL A 5 -3.12 -21.74 21.04
N LEU A 6 -2.13 -21.21 21.75
CA LEU A 6 -1.08 -20.43 21.14
C LEU A 6 -0.09 -21.38 20.49
N VAL A 7 0.17 -21.11 19.22
CA VAL A 7 0.93 -22.00 18.38
C VAL A 7 2.21 -21.28 17.94
N THR A 8 3.37 -21.81 18.33
CA THR A 8 4.68 -21.29 17.88
C THR A 8 5.11 -22.01 16.62
N VAL A 9 5.53 -21.25 15.60
CA VAL A 9 6.08 -21.82 14.37
C VAL A 9 7.60 -21.83 14.46
N THR A 10 8.19 -23.03 14.47
CA THR A 10 9.64 -23.24 14.46
C THR A 10 10.05 -23.97 13.19
N HIS A 11 11.30 -23.77 12.77
CA HIS A 11 11.89 -24.53 11.68
C HIS A 11 12.09 -26.01 12.07
N LYS A 12 12.23 -26.89 11.07
CA LYS A 12 12.32 -28.35 11.28
C LYS A 12 13.53 -28.79 12.13
N ASP A 13 14.53 -27.93 12.29
CA ASP A 13 15.85 -28.22 12.86
C ASP A 13 16.30 -27.22 13.95
N SER A 14 15.37 -26.56 14.67
CA SER A 14 15.74 -25.66 15.79
C SER A 14 16.29 -26.44 17.00
N ASP A 15 17.39 -25.97 17.57
CA ASP A 15 17.97 -26.52 18.80
C ASP A 15 17.03 -26.26 20.00
N GLU A 16 17.02 -27.17 21.00
CA GLU A 16 16.14 -27.07 22.19
C GLU A 16 16.28 -25.72 22.94
N ASN A 17 17.46 -25.09 22.89
CA ASN A 17 17.70 -23.78 23.51
C ASN A 17 17.03 -22.63 22.73
N GLU A 18 17.09 -22.62 21.40
CA GLU A 18 16.44 -21.59 20.58
C GLU A 18 14.91 -21.65 20.73
N GLU A 19 14.37 -22.86 20.88
CA GLU A 19 12.94 -23.07 21.14
C GLU A 19 12.53 -22.52 22.51
N SER A 20 13.35 -22.72 23.54
CA SER A 20 13.11 -22.16 24.88
C SER A 20 13.13 -20.63 24.89
N ASP A 21 14.07 -20.01 24.17
CA ASP A 21 14.18 -18.55 24.06
C ASP A 21 13.00 -17.95 23.30
N LEU A 22 12.56 -18.60 22.22
CA LEU A 22 11.36 -18.19 21.48
C LEU A 22 10.10 -18.27 22.34
N VAL A 23 9.91 -19.38 23.07
CA VAL A 23 8.76 -19.53 23.97
C VAL A 23 8.77 -18.45 25.05
N SER A 24 9.93 -18.17 25.65
CA SER A 24 10.08 -17.12 26.65
C SER A 24 9.76 -15.74 26.08
N SER A 25 10.27 -15.43 24.88
CA SER A 25 10.01 -14.17 24.18
C SER A 25 8.53 -13.99 23.85
N VAL A 26 7.85 -15.05 23.40
CA VAL A 26 6.41 -15.02 23.13
C VAL A 26 5.63 -14.83 24.43
N GLN A 27 6.00 -15.52 25.51
CA GLN A 27 5.35 -15.35 26.81
C GLN A 27 5.51 -13.92 27.35
N GLU A 28 6.69 -13.33 27.23
CA GLU A 28 6.94 -11.94 27.59
C GLU A 28 6.06 -10.99 26.77
N ALA A 29 6.03 -11.14 25.44
CA ALA A 29 5.21 -10.33 24.56
C ALA A 29 3.71 -10.44 24.91
N LEU A 30 3.24 -11.63 25.26
CA LEU A 30 1.86 -11.89 25.65
C LEU A 30 1.54 -11.45 27.09
N SER A 31 2.56 -11.20 27.91
CA SER A 31 2.41 -10.63 29.25
C SER A 31 2.30 -9.10 29.23
N THR A 32 2.55 -8.47 28.08
CA THR A 32 2.34 -7.03 27.91
C THR A 32 0.85 -6.67 27.89
N PRO A 33 0.46 -5.42 28.21
CA PRO A 33 -0.93 -4.99 28.17
C PRO A 33 -1.58 -5.24 26.81
N GLY A 34 -2.88 -5.53 26.81
CA GLY A 34 -3.67 -5.77 25.59
C GLY A 34 -4.03 -7.23 25.34
N TRP A 35 -3.47 -8.15 26.11
CA TRP A 35 -3.82 -9.57 26.07
C TRP A 35 -4.59 -9.98 27.33
N SER A 36 -5.71 -10.67 27.17
CA SER A 36 -6.42 -11.34 28.26
C SER A 36 -6.37 -12.83 28.01
N ILE A 37 -5.29 -13.46 28.43
CA ILE A 37 -5.04 -14.88 28.17
C ILE A 37 -5.22 -15.66 29.47
N SER A 38 -5.94 -16.78 29.40
CA SER A 38 -6.20 -17.65 30.55
C SER A 38 -4.88 -18.09 31.21
N PRO A 39 -4.78 -18.20 32.55
CA PRO A 39 -3.58 -18.74 33.21
C PRO A 39 -3.26 -20.20 32.83
N THR A 40 -4.20 -20.90 32.17
CA THR A 40 -4.06 -22.29 31.71
C THR A 40 -3.77 -22.41 30.21
N ILE A 41 -2.79 -21.66 29.69
CA ILE A 41 -2.34 -21.81 28.29
C ILE A 41 -1.37 -22.98 28.18
N THR A 42 -1.56 -23.79 27.14
CA THR A 42 -0.52 -24.70 26.65
C THR A 42 -0.01 -24.18 25.32
N MET A 43 1.26 -23.80 25.26
CA MET A 43 1.94 -23.49 24.01
C MET A 43 2.13 -24.79 23.24
N LYS A 44 1.74 -24.82 21.96
CA LYS A 44 1.98 -25.97 21.08
C LYS A 44 2.85 -25.55 19.91
N GLN A 45 3.87 -26.35 19.61
CA GLN A 45 4.67 -26.14 18.41
C GLN A 45 3.86 -26.54 17.16
N MET A 46 4.00 -25.77 16.09
CA MET A 46 3.50 -26.11 14.76
C MET A 46 4.55 -25.82 13.72
N LYS A 47 4.96 -26.85 13.00
CA LYS A 47 6.03 -26.71 12.00
C LYS A 47 5.55 -26.10 10.68
N ASP A 48 4.24 -25.98 10.49
CA ASP A 48 3.65 -25.47 9.26
C ASP A 48 2.29 -24.77 9.52
N PRO A 49 2.20 -23.43 9.43
CA PRO A 49 0.95 -22.70 9.59
C PRO A 49 -0.09 -23.01 8.50
N LEU A 50 0.28 -23.65 7.38
CA LEU A 50 -0.69 -24.16 6.41
C LEU A 50 -1.63 -25.20 7.04
N VAL A 51 -1.19 -25.90 8.09
CA VAL A 51 -2.06 -26.83 8.83
C VAL A 51 -3.23 -26.11 9.49
N LEU A 52 -3.04 -24.90 10.04
CA LEU A 52 -4.14 -24.09 10.59
C LEU A 52 -5.11 -23.69 9.50
N TRP A 53 -4.57 -23.24 8.36
CA TRP A 53 -5.40 -22.85 7.23
C TRP A 53 -6.21 -24.03 6.69
N GLU A 54 -5.61 -25.18 6.44
CA GLU A 54 -6.30 -26.37 5.94
C GLU A 54 -7.38 -26.84 6.92
N THR A 55 -7.07 -26.85 8.22
CA THR A 55 -8.05 -27.21 9.26
C THR A 55 -9.24 -26.26 9.25
N PHE A 56 -8.99 -24.95 9.21
CA PHE A 56 -10.04 -23.95 9.16
C PHE A 56 -10.87 -24.06 7.87
N ALA A 57 -10.21 -24.13 6.72
CA ALA A 57 -10.87 -24.19 5.41
C ALA A 57 -11.75 -25.44 5.26
N LEU A 58 -11.29 -26.60 5.75
CA LEU A 58 -12.11 -27.82 5.80
C LEU A 58 -13.29 -27.68 6.76
N SER A 59 -13.10 -27.01 7.91
CA SER A 59 -14.18 -26.85 8.90
C SER A 59 -15.35 -26.01 8.41
N ILE A 60 -15.12 -25.13 7.42
CA ILE A 60 -16.14 -24.28 6.80
C ILE A 60 -16.58 -24.77 5.41
N ASP A 61 -16.13 -25.95 4.99
CA ASP A 61 -16.39 -26.52 3.66
C ASP A 61 -16.05 -25.56 2.51
N LEU A 62 -14.87 -24.92 2.59
CA LEU A 62 -14.42 -23.98 1.56
C LEU A 62 -14.12 -24.72 0.25
N ASP A 63 -14.54 -24.11 -0.86
CA ASP A 63 -14.26 -24.60 -2.21
C ASP A 63 -12.80 -25.07 -2.39
N PRO A 64 -12.55 -26.30 -2.89
CA PRO A 64 -11.21 -26.86 -2.97
C PRO A 64 -10.22 -26.02 -3.79
N THR A 65 -10.67 -25.38 -4.87
CA THR A 65 -9.82 -24.51 -5.69
C THR A 65 -9.45 -23.25 -4.92
N MET A 66 -10.42 -22.63 -4.25
CA MET A 66 -10.16 -21.44 -3.43
C MET A 66 -9.26 -21.75 -2.25
N ARG A 67 -9.48 -22.88 -1.59
CA ARG A 67 -8.62 -23.39 -0.52
C ARG A 67 -7.17 -23.50 -0.96
N SER A 68 -6.93 -24.19 -2.08
CA SER A 68 -5.59 -24.41 -2.62
C SER A 68 -4.90 -23.11 -3.06
N ASP A 69 -5.64 -22.19 -3.67
CA ASP A 69 -5.12 -20.88 -4.12
C ASP A 69 -4.70 -20.01 -2.92
N ILE A 70 -5.46 -20.03 -1.82
CA ILE A 70 -5.07 -19.34 -0.57
C ILE A 70 -3.88 -20.05 0.11
N SER A 71 -3.85 -21.39 0.14
CA SER A 71 -2.70 -22.15 0.67
C SER A 71 -1.41 -21.77 -0.06
N GLY A 72 -1.46 -21.64 -1.39
CA GLY A 72 -0.32 -21.21 -2.20
C GLY A 72 0.15 -19.77 -1.89
N GLU A 73 -0.78 -18.84 -1.67
CA GLU A 73 -0.44 -17.47 -1.28
C GLU A 73 0.20 -17.41 0.11
N LEU A 74 -0.31 -18.21 1.07
CA LEU A 74 0.23 -18.29 2.43
C LEU A 74 1.63 -18.90 2.42
N ALA A 75 1.83 -20.01 1.71
CA ALA A 75 3.14 -20.66 1.58
C ALA A 75 4.17 -19.70 0.97
N SER A 76 3.80 -19.01 -0.12
CA SER A 76 4.62 -17.95 -0.70
C SER A 76 4.93 -16.86 0.31
N SER A 77 3.94 -16.38 1.07
CA SER A 77 4.18 -15.34 2.08
C SER A 77 5.20 -15.79 3.14
N MET A 78 5.13 -17.04 3.58
CA MET A 78 6.07 -17.57 4.57
C MET A 78 7.49 -17.62 4.03
N GLU A 79 7.69 -18.17 2.84
CA GLU A 79 9.04 -18.29 2.22
C GLU A 79 9.70 -16.92 2.04
N TRP A 80 8.95 -15.93 1.54
CA TRP A 80 9.46 -14.58 1.31
C TRP A 80 9.64 -13.78 2.60
N GLN A 81 8.83 -14.05 3.64
CA GLN A 81 9.02 -13.44 4.96
C GLN A 81 10.24 -14.02 5.67
N ALA A 82 10.41 -15.36 5.68
CA ALA A 82 11.58 -16.02 6.25
C ALA A 82 12.87 -15.49 5.62
N HIS A 83 12.93 -15.43 4.29
CA HIS A 83 14.08 -14.84 3.60
C HIS A 83 14.35 -13.39 4.00
N SER A 84 13.29 -12.59 4.25
CA SER A 84 13.46 -11.18 4.67
C SER A 84 14.04 -11.06 6.07
N TYR A 85 13.76 -12.02 6.97
CA TYR A 85 14.36 -12.07 8.31
C TYR A 85 15.78 -12.63 8.30
N ASP A 86 16.07 -13.60 7.43
CA ASP A 86 17.42 -14.16 7.26
C ASP A 86 18.37 -13.19 6.53
N HIS A 87 17.82 -12.28 5.73
CA HIS A 87 18.55 -11.27 4.94
C HIS A 87 17.96 -9.88 5.17
N PRO A 88 18.03 -9.36 6.41
CA PRO A 88 17.39 -8.10 6.74
C PRO A 88 18.07 -6.94 6.01
N PRO A 89 17.31 -5.95 5.52
CA PRO A 89 17.88 -4.77 4.91
C PRO A 89 18.67 -3.95 5.94
N ASN A 90 19.60 -3.14 5.45
CA ASN A 90 20.29 -2.18 6.29
C ASN A 90 19.31 -1.14 6.87
N PRO A 91 19.53 -0.67 8.11
CA PRO A 91 18.69 0.34 8.72
C PRO A 91 18.85 1.67 7.96
N PRO A 92 17.77 2.27 7.45
CA PRO A 92 17.87 3.55 6.75
C PRO A 92 18.15 4.68 7.75
N THR A 93 18.77 5.75 7.26
CA THR A 93 19.09 6.97 8.01
C THR A 93 18.61 8.21 7.26
N LEU A 94 18.65 9.39 7.88
CA LEU A 94 18.30 10.64 7.17
C LEU A 94 19.23 10.94 5.98
N LEU A 95 20.44 10.38 5.98
CA LEU A 95 21.39 10.49 4.86
C LEU A 95 21.05 9.52 3.73
N SER A 96 20.33 8.43 4.01
CA SER A 96 19.92 7.45 3.00
C SER A 96 18.93 8.08 2.01
N PRO A 97 19.11 7.91 0.68
CA PRO A 97 18.16 8.39 -0.30
C PRO A 97 16.76 7.81 -0.06
N SER A 98 15.72 8.52 -0.51
CA SER A 98 14.32 8.17 -0.28
C SER A 98 13.95 6.74 -0.76
N ILE A 99 14.62 6.26 -1.81
CA ILE A 99 14.45 4.88 -2.32
C ILE A 99 14.98 3.80 -1.38
N ASP A 100 16.00 4.09 -0.56
CA ASP A 100 16.52 3.10 0.39
C ASP A 100 15.53 2.88 1.54
N TRP A 101 14.77 3.92 1.92
CA TRP A 101 13.65 3.78 2.85
C TRP A 101 12.50 2.93 2.26
N GLU A 102 12.24 3.02 0.96
CA GLU A 102 11.26 2.14 0.28
C GLU A 102 11.70 0.68 0.25
N GLN A 103 13.01 0.44 0.19
CA GLN A 103 13.59 -0.89 0.08
C GLN A 103 13.97 -1.49 1.44
N SER A 104 13.76 -0.75 2.53
CA SER A 104 14.02 -1.22 3.90
C SER A 104 12.85 -1.95 4.56
N ILE A 105 11.76 -2.22 3.83
CA ILE A 105 10.54 -2.84 4.39
C ILE A 105 10.77 -4.32 4.68
N VAL A 106 10.68 -4.69 5.96
CA VAL A 106 10.89 -6.05 6.47
C VAL A 106 9.55 -6.80 6.55
N GLU A 107 8.56 -6.23 7.24
CA GLU A 107 7.24 -6.85 7.47
C GLU A 107 6.24 -6.41 6.39
N GLY A 108 5.99 -5.11 6.23
CA GLY A 108 5.04 -4.60 5.25
C GLY A 108 3.61 -4.47 5.76
N HIS A 109 2.61 -5.09 5.12
CA HIS A 109 1.20 -4.76 5.40
C HIS A 109 0.73 -5.28 6.77
N PRO A 110 0.31 -4.42 7.72
CA PRO A 110 0.15 -4.78 9.14
C PRO A 110 -0.96 -5.79 9.46
N THR A 111 -2.00 -5.84 8.63
CA THR A 111 -3.20 -6.63 8.91
C THR A 111 -3.48 -7.71 7.88
N HIS A 112 -2.67 -7.82 6.83
CA HIS A 112 -2.90 -8.84 5.80
C HIS A 112 -2.08 -10.07 6.16
N PRO A 113 -2.68 -11.26 6.38
CA PRO A 113 -1.93 -12.43 6.84
C PRO A 113 -0.93 -12.94 5.80
N MET A 114 -1.15 -12.60 4.53
CA MET A 114 -0.30 -12.98 3.40
C MET A 114 0.43 -11.74 2.84
N HIS A 115 0.98 -10.90 3.72
CA HIS A 115 1.57 -9.60 3.38
C HIS A 115 2.87 -9.72 2.58
N LYS A 116 3.62 -10.82 2.73
CA LYS A 116 4.80 -11.16 1.92
C LYS A 116 4.54 -12.09 0.74
N THR A 117 3.30 -12.36 0.32
CA THR A 117 3.05 -13.18 -0.89
C THR A 117 3.65 -12.56 -2.14
N ARG A 118 4.42 -13.34 -2.90
CA ARG A 118 4.97 -12.99 -4.22
C ARG A 118 4.66 -14.15 -5.14
N HIS A 119 3.46 -14.11 -5.72
CA HIS A 119 2.98 -15.17 -6.59
C HIS A 119 3.00 -14.71 -8.05
N PHE A 120 3.89 -15.31 -8.85
CA PHE A 120 4.10 -14.99 -10.25
C PHE A 120 3.04 -15.70 -11.10
N LEU A 121 2.28 -14.94 -11.89
CA LEU A 121 1.26 -15.53 -12.76
C LEU A 121 1.89 -16.12 -14.02
N PRO A 122 1.42 -17.29 -14.50
CA PRO A 122 1.78 -17.78 -15.81
C PRO A 122 1.47 -16.75 -16.92
N PRO A 123 2.32 -16.62 -17.95
CA PRO A 123 3.44 -17.51 -18.29
C PRO A 123 4.78 -17.14 -17.65
N MET A 124 4.83 -16.20 -16.69
CA MET A 124 6.09 -15.89 -16.00
C MET A 124 6.62 -17.12 -15.25
N PRO A 125 7.94 -17.33 -15.23
CA PRO A 125 8.52 -18.34 -14.36
C PRO A 125 8.28 -17.97 -12.89
N SER A 126 8.00 -18.97 -12.06
CA SER A 126 8.02 -18.81 -10.61
C SER A 126 9.45 -18.56 -10.15
N LEU A 127 9.66 -17.51 -9.37
CA LEU A 127 10.94 -17.17 -8.78
C LEU A 127 10.91 -17.47 -7.28
N THR A 128 12.02 -17.98 -6.75
CA THR A 128 12.20 -18.21 -5.32
C THR A 128 12.89 -17.00 -4.67
N PRO A 129 12.72 -16.76 -3.36
CA PRO A 129 13.49 -15.74 -2.66
C PRO A 129 15.00 -15.88 -2.92
N GLY A 130 15.68 -14.75 -3.11
CA GLY A 130 17.13 -14.69 -3.40
C GLY A 130 17.55 -15.04 -4.84
N SER A 131 16.67 -15.65 -5.64
CA SER A 131 17.00 -15.98 -7.04
C SER A 131 16.93 -14.79 -8.00
N TYR A 132 16.23 -13.71 -7.59
CA TYR A 132 16.02 -12.52 -8.39
C TYR A 132 15.81 -11.30 -7.48
N ASP A 133 16.40 -10.17 -7.86
CA ASP A 133 16.23 -8.89 -7.16
C ASP A 133 15.01 -8.13 -7.72
N LEU A 134 13.89 -8.18 -6.97
CA LEU A 134 12.66 -7.45 -7.30
C LEU A 134 12.80 -5.92 -7.16
N TYR A 135 13.87 -5.44 -6.54
CA TYR A 135 14.08 -4.02 -6.23
C TYR A 135 15.05 -3.32 -7.17
N THR A 136 15.75 -4.06 -8.04
CA THR A 136 16.61 -3.51 -9.10
C THR A 136 16.27 -4.11 -10.48
N PRO A 137 15.01 -3.98 -10.96
CA PRO A 137 14.63 -4.57 -12.23
C PRO A 137 15.19 -3.78 -13.42
N ARG A 138 15.19 -4.40 -14.59
CA ARG A 138 15.38 -3.72 -15.87
C ARG A 138 14.04 -3.31 -16.48
N LEU A 139 14.00 -2.12 -17.06
CA LEU A 139 12.99 -1.76 -18.05
C LEU A 139 13.32 -2.44 -19.38
N ARG A 140 12.29 -3.02 -19.99
CA ARG A 140 12.25 -3.52 -21.36
C ARG A 140 11.25 -2.71 -22.16
N PHE A 141 11.25 -2.84 -23.48
CA PHE A 141 10.41 -2.03 -24.36
C PHE A 141 9.65 -2.90 -25.33
N ALA A 142 8.35 -2.67 -25.43
CA ALA A 142 7.47 -3.31 -26.39
C ALA A 142 7.01 -2.28 -27.42
N ILE A 143 7.07 -2.62 -28.69
CA ILE A 143 6.58 -1.80 -29.80
C ILE A 143 5.21 -2.34 -30.18
N LEU A 144 4.19 -1.48 -30.16
CA LEU A 144 2.81 -1.83 -30.52
C LEU A 144 2.22 -0.80 -31.48
N PRO A 145 1.24 -1.18 -32.34
CA PRO A 145 0.48 -0.24 -33.13
C PRO A 145 -0.22 0.79 -32.23
N ARG A 146 -0.15 2.08 -32.59
CA ARG A 146 -0.86 3.16 -31.88
C ARG A 146 -2.36 2.87 -31.77
N ALA A 147 -2.94 2.27 -32.81
CA ALA A 147 -4.36 1.92 -32.84
C ALA A 147 -4.76 0.86 -31.78
N SER A 148 -3.80 0.07 -31.29
CA SER A 148 -4.02 -0.90 -30.21
C SER A 148 -3.90 -0.28 -28.81
N LEU A 149 -3.60 1.02 -28.70
CA LEU A 149 -3.32 1.70 -27.44
C LEU A 149 -4.22 2.92 -27.22
N HIS A 150 -4.72 3.06 -26.00
CA HIS A 150 -5.22 4.34 -25.51
C HIS A 150 -4.08 5.06 -24.78
N VAL A 151 -3.66 6.18 -25.37
CA VAL A 151 -2.62 7.08 -24.80
C VAL A 151 -3.30 8.34 -24.29
N THR A 152 -3.00 8.72 -23.05
CA THR A 152 -3.51 9.95 -22.42
C THR A 152 -2.34 10.79 -21.94
N GLY A 153 -2.42 12.11 -22.13
CA GLY A 153 -1.35 13.05 -21.78
C GLY A 153 -0.16 12.95 -22.74
N ASP A 154 0.93 13.61 -22.38
CA ASP A 154 2.15 13.66 -23.21
C ASP A 154 3.07 12.45 -22.95
N PHE A 155 2.50 11.25 -23.03
CA PHE A 155 3.17 10.01 -22.62
C PHE A 155 4.51 9.80 -23.34
N GLU A 156 4.52 9.97 -24.66
CA GLU A 156 5.70 9.73 -25.51
C GLU A 156 6.85 10.70 -25.20
N ALA A 157 6.56 12.00 -25.03
CA ALA A 157 7.60 12.95 -24.66
C ALA A 157 8.14 12.70 -23.25
N LEU A 158 7.26 12.31 -22.31
CA LEU A 158 7.65 12.04 -20.93
C LEU A 158 8.53 10.79 -20.77
N ILE A 159 8.42 9.81 -21.66
CA ILE A 159 9.29 8.61 -21.65
C ILE A 159 10.51 8.74 -22.55
N GLN A 160 10.61 9.80 -23.36
CA GLN A 160 11.69 10.00 -24.32
C GLN A 160 13.10 9.89 -23.70
N PRO A 161 13.40 10.46 -22.51
CA PRO A 161 14.71 10.29 -21.87
C PRO A 161 15.06 8.82 -21.58
N ILE A 162 14.05 7.99 -21.31
CA ILE A 162 14.22 6.55 -21.07
C ILE A 162 14.59 5.84 -22.38
N LEU A 163 13.96 6.22 -23.49
CA LEU A 163 14.25 5.67 -24.82
C LEU A 163 15.66 6.07 -25.29
N GLU A 164 16.09 7.28 -24.99
CA GLU A 164 17.46 7.74 -25.23
C GLU A 164 18.46 6.93 -24.40
N GLY A 165 18.19 6.73 -23.12
CA GLY A 165 19.00 5.85 -22.25
C GLY A 165 19.11 4.42 -22.81
N ALA A 166 18.00 3.85 -23.28
CA ALA A 166 17.98 2.52 -23.88
C ALA A 166 18.76 2.45 -25.21
N THR A 167 18.63 3.47 -26.05
CA THR A 167 19.37 3.61 -27.33
C THR A 167 20.87 3.72 -27.08
N ASN A 168 21.27 4.50 -26.07
CA ASN A 168 22.67 4.64 -25.66
C ASN A 168 23.24 3.30 -25.17
N ASN A 169 22.49 2.55 -24.35
CA ASN A 169 22.89 1.23 -23.87
C ASN A 169 23.02 0.21 -25.01
N ALA A 170 22.12 0.27 -26.00
CA ALA A 170 22.14 -0.62 -27.17
C ALA A 170 23.19 -0.22 -28.24
N GLY A 171 23.67 1.03 -28.22
CA GLY A 171 24.56 1.57 -29.26
C GLY A 171 23.90 1.76 -30.63
N ARG A 172 22.56 1.70 -30.71
CA ARG A 172 21.75 1.86 -31.92
C ARG A 172 20.34 2.31 -31.59
N THR A 173 19.68 2.97 -32.55
CA THR A 173 18.30 3.47 -32.40
C THR A 173 17.28 2.34 -32.46
N PHE A 174 16.12 2.56 -31.84
CA PHE A 174 14.95 1.70 -32.06
C PHE A 174 14.54 1.70 -33.54
N ASP A 175 14.14 0.54 -34.04
CA ASP A 175 13.45 0.40 -35.33
C ASP A 175 11.94 0.39 -35.05
N VAL A 176 11.33 1.58 -35.03
CA VAL A 176 9.90 1.76 -34.73
C VAL A 176 9.16 2.00 -36.05
N PRO A 177 8.28 1.08 -36.47
CA PRO A 177 7.49 1.30 -37.68
C PRO A 177 6.59 2.54 -37.55
N GLU A 178 6.19 3.11 -38.68
CA GLU A 178 5.23 4.22 -38.68
C GLU A 178 3.95 3.83 -37.93
N ASN A 179 3.35 4.78 -37.21
CA ASN A 179 2.14 4.59 -36.40
C ASN A 179 2.30 3.56 -35.26
N HIS A 180 3.51 3.30 -34.78
CA HIS A 180 3.77 2.49 -33.58
C HIS A 180 4.27 3.35 -32.41
N ILE A 181 4.13 2.82 -31.20
CA ILE A 181 4.58 3.45 -29.96
C ILE A 181 5.44 2.45 -29.20
N VAL A 182 6.50 2.95 -28.58
CA VAL A 182 7.32 2.19 -27.64
C VAL A 182 6.71 2.31 -26.24
N VAL A 183 6.36 1.18 -25.63
CA VAL A 183 5.81 1.09 -24.28
C VAL A 183 6.88 0.49 -23.35
N PRO A 184 7.34 1.21 -22.31
CA PRO A 184 8.20 0.64 -21.29
C PRO A 184 7.42 -0.40 -20.47
N VAL A 185 8.03 -1.56 -20.26
CA VAL A 185 7.48 -2.68 -19.48
C VAL A 185 8.53 -3.18 -18.50
N HIS A 186 8.07 -3.69 -17.36
CA HIS A 186 8.95 -4.38 -16.42
C HIS A 186 9.49 -5.67 -17.07
N GLU A 187 10.75 -6.05 -16.86
CA GLU A 187 11.32 -7.22 -17.55
C GLU A 187 10.54 -8.52 -17.33
N LEU A 188 10.09 -8.79 -16.09
CA LEU A 188 9.20 -9.92 -15.80
C LEU A 188 7.90 -9.92 -16.64
N GLN A 189 7.39 -8.73 -16.99
CA GLN A 189 6.16 -8.61 -17.77
C GLN A 189 6.32 -9.00 -19.25
N VAL A 190 7.54 -9.09 -19.78
CA VAL A 190 7.80 -9.43 -21.19
C VAL A 190 7.10 -10.72 -21.61
N SER A 191 7.10 -11.74 -20.76
CA SER A 191 6.41 -13.01 -21.03
C SER A 191 4.90 -12.84 -21.24
N HIS A 192 4.25 -12.00 -20.44
CA HIS A 192 2.82 -11.67 -20.62
C HIS A 192 2.58 -10.79 -21.84
N ILE A 193 3.53 -9.92 -22.21
CA ILE A 193 3.40 -9.11 -23.42
C ILE A 193 3.36 -10.02 -24.65
N LEU A 194 4.33 -10.94 -24.76
CA LEU A 194 4.44 -11.87 -25.88
C LEU A 194 3.28 -12.90 -25.93
N ASP A 195 2.74 -13.29 -24.78
CA ASP A 195 1.62 -14.22 -24.67
C ASP A 195 0.27 -13.60 -25.06
N LYS A 196 0.06 -12.33 -24.72
CA LYS A 196 -1.27 -11.70 -24.78
C LYS A 196 -1.50 -10.75 -25.94
N PHE A 197 -0.42 -10.27 -26.57
CA PHE A 197 -0.49 -9.26 -27.62
C PHE A 197 0.36 -9.73 -28.80
N GLU A 198 -0.25 -10.46 -29.73
CA GLU A 198 0.41 -11.05 -30.89
C GLU A 198 1.07 -9.98 -31.79
N GLU A 199 0.52 -8.76 -31.79
CA GLU A 199 1.06 -7.63 -32.53
C GLU A 199 2.28 -6.97 -31.88
N ALA A 200 2.58 -7.29 -30.60
CA ALA A 200 3.65 -6.66 -29.86
C ALA A 200 5.01 -7.23 -30.25
N THR A 201 5.94 -6.35 -30.61
CA THR A 201 7.35 -6.71 -30.80
C THR A 201 8.15 -6.24 -29.60
N VAL A 202 8.73 -7.16 -28.83
CA VAL A 202 9.62 -6.80 -27.71
C VAL A 202 11.03 -6.58 -28.21
N CYS A 203 11.59 -5.41 -27.88
CA CYS A 203 12.95 -5.05 -28.26
C CYS A 203 13.99 -6.01 -27.64
N PRO A 204 15.12 -6.26 -28.34
CA PRO A 204 16.24 -7.02 -27.80
C PRO A 204 16.74 -6.53 -26.44
N GLU A 205 17.39 -7.42 -25.67
CA GLU A 205 17.79 -7.14 -24.27
C GLU A 205 18.75 -5.96 -24.13
N GLU A 206 19.55 -5.67 -25.16
CA GLU A 206 20.48 -4.54 -25.16
C GLU A 206 19.77 -3.17 -25.05
N PHE A 207 18.51 -3.09 -25.48
CA PHE A 207 17.63 -1.95 -25.22
C PHE A 207 17.02 -2.09 -23.82
N SER A 208 17.83 -2.13 -22.78
CA SER A 208 17.31 -2.16 -21.40
C SER A 208 17.91 -1.04 -20.56
N VAL A 209 17.17 -0.62 -19.55
CA VAL A 209 17.58 0.44 -18.63
C VAL A 209 17.39 -0.06 -17.20
N PRO A 210 18.42 0.00 -16.34
CA PRO A 210 18.27 -0.37 -14.93
C PRO A 210 17.35 0.63 -14.24
N ALA A 211 16.50 0.13 -13.34
CA ALA A 211 15.62 0.95 -12.52
C ALA A 211 15.67 0.47 -11.07
N ARG A 212 15.21 1.32 -10.15
CA ARG A 212 15.03 0.97 -8.74
C ARG A 212 13.53 0.89 -8.46
N ALA A 213 13.04 -0.27 -8.04
CA ALA A 213 11.64 -0.42 -7.68
C ALA A 213 11.38 0.01 -6.23
N GLN A 214 10.24 0.65 -6.03
CA GLN A 214 9.67 0.97 -4.73
C GLN A 214 9.03 -0.29 -4.11
N GLN A 215 8.48 -0.18 -2.90
CA GLN A 215 7.88 -1.33 -2.18
C GLN A 215 6.70 -2.02 -2.93
N SER A 216 6.15 -1.38 -3.97
CA SER A 216 5.12 -1.98 -4.83
C SER A 216 5.67 -2.94 -5.90
N VAL A 217 7.00 -3.05 -6.04
CA VAL A 217 7.76 -3.76 -7.10
C VAL A 217 7.58 -3.18 -8.51
N ARG A 218 6.44 -2.53 -8.78
CA ARG A 218 6.05 -2.05 -10.11
C ARG A 218 6.15 -0.54 -10.32
N SER A 219 6.32 0.21 -9.25
CA SER A 219 6.63 1.64 -9.31
C SER A 219 8.14 1.76 -9.30
N VAL A 220 8.73 2.30 -10.36
CA VAL A 220 10.17 2.30 -10.57
C VAL A 220 10.68 3.70 -10.84
N ILE A 221 11.76 4.05 -10.17
CA ILE A 221 12.49 5.31 -10.38
C ILE A 221 13.75 5.05 -11.21
N LEU A 222 14.17 6.07 -11.95
CA LEU A 222 15.42 6.06 -12.73
C LEU A 222 16.19 7.34 -12.41
N PRO A 223 16.86 7.44 -11.24
CA PRO A 223 17.38 8.71 -10.73
C PRO A 223 18.30 9.47 -11.70
N ASP A 224 19.05 8.73 -12.54
CA ASP A 224 20.00 9.29 -13.51
C ASP A 224 19.36 9.66 -14.86
N ILE A 225 18.07 9.37 -15.05
CA ILE A 225 17.36 9.57 -16.33
C ILE A 225 16.10 10.42 -16.13
N LEU A 226 15.29 10.10 -15.12
CA LEU A 226 14.07 10.80 -14.76
C LEU A 226 14.23 11.45 -13.37
N HIS A 227 14.42 12.76 -13.36
CA HIS A 227 14.50 13.52 -12.11
C HIS A 227 13.11 13.86 -11.55
N ALA A 228 12.17 14.29 -12.40
CA ALA A 228 10.87 14.81 -11.96
C ALA A 228 9.73 13.77 -12.02
N THR A 229 9.98 12.59 -12.57
CA THR A 229 8.94 11.58 -12.82
C THR A 229 9.42 10.16 -12.51
N HIS A 230 8.47 9.27 -12.29
CA HIS A 230 8.68 7.83 -12.21
C HIS A 230 7.63 7.07 -13.00
N LEU A 231 7.85 5.78 -13.22
CA LEU A 231 6.89 4.92 -13.91
C LEU A 231 6.18 3.99 -12.93
N LYS A 232 4.87 3.81 -13.14
CA LYS A 232 4.09 2.71 -12.57
C LYS A 232 3.73 1.76 -13.70
N LEU A 233 4.13 0.49 -13.57
CA LEU A 233 4.05 -0.50 -14.65
C LEU A 233 3.06 -1.62 -14.33
N GLY A 234 2.48 -2.24 -15.36
CA GLY A 234 1.78 -3.51 -15.19
C GLY A 234 2.76 -4.66 -14.96
N VAL A 235 2.59 -5.43 -13.88
CA VAL A 235 3.35 -6.66 -13.61
C VAL A 235 2.38 -7.76 -13.17
N GLY A 236 2.45 -8.92 -13.83
CA GLY A 236 1.63 -10.12 -13.56
C GLY A 236 1.97 -10.82 -12.25
N ILE A 237 2.39 -10.10 -11.22
CA ILE A 237 2.68 -10.64 -9.89
C ILE A 237 1.52 -10.33 -8.96
N LYS A 238 1.09 -11.31 -8.17
CA LYS A 238 0.10 -11.15 -7.12
C LYS A 238 0.83 -10.87 -5.81
N LEU A 239 0.63 -9.67 -5.26
CA LEU A 239 1.12 -9.24 -3.94
C LEU A 239 -0.09 -8.93 -3.06
N THR A 240 -0.13 -9.45 -1.83
CA THR A 240 -1.23 -9.16 -0.90
C THR A 240 -2.60 -9.43 -1.54
N SER A 241 -2.72 -10.59 -2.20
CA SER A 241 -3.90 -11.06 -2.93
C SER A 241 -4.38 -10.23 -4.14
N ALA A 242 -3.69 -9.15 -4.50
CA ALA A 242 -4.01 -8.35 -5.69
C ALA A 242 -2.90 -8.47 -6.75
N VAL A 243 -3.33 -8.67 -8.00
CA VAL A 243 -2.44 -8.68 -9.17
C VAL A 243 -1.98 -7.26 -9.45
N ARG A 244 -0.68 -7.07 -9.66
CA ARG A 244 -0.05 -5.75 -9.80
C ARG A 244 -0.04 -5.24 -11.24
N THR A 245 -1.16 -5.42 -11.94
CA THR A 245 -1.46 -4.84 -13.26
C THR A 245 -2.20 -3.51 -13.15
N ILE A 246 -2.33 -2.76 -14.25
CA ILE A 246 -2.98 -1.44 -14.27
C ILE A 246 -4.24 -1.55 -15.13
N SER A 247 -5.41 -1.40 -14.52
CA SER A 247 -6.66 -1.49 -15.26
C SER A 247 -6.82 -0.32 -16.24
N PRO A 248 -7.53 -0.51 -17.38
CA PRO A 248 -7.88 0.59 -18.27
C PRO A 248 -8.62 1.73 -17.56
N ALA A 249 -9.48 1.41 -16.60
CA ALA A 249 -10.19 2.40 -15.78
C ALA A 249 -9.22 3.27 -14.96
N SER A 250 -8.22 2.67 -14.31
CA SER A 250 -7.21 3.41 -13.56
C SER A 250 -6.31 4.26 -14.48
N ALA A 251 -5.88 3.70 -15.62
CA ALA A 251 -5.11 4.44 -16.62
C ALA A 251 -5.89 5.63 -17.20
N TYR A 252 -7.21 5.51 -17.36
CA TYR A 252 -8.07 6.59 -17.83
C TYR A 252 -8.18 7.74 -16.82
N VAL A 253 -8.43 7.39 -15.55
CA VAL A 253 -8.77 8.35 -14.50
C VAL A 253 -7.54 9.13 -14.02
N GLY A 254 -6.37 8.51 -13.93
CA GLY A 254 -5.19 9.12 -13.31
C GLY A 254 -4.85 10.51 -13.88
N PRO A 255 -4.54 10.63 -15.18
CA PRO A 255 -4.24 11.91 -15.82
C PRO A 255 -5.36 12.95 -15.74
N ARG A 256 -6.63 12.52 -15.82
CA ARG A 256 -7.79 13.41 -15.76
C ARG A 256 -7.99 13.98 -14.36
N PHE A 257 -7.93 13.11 -13.34
CA PHE A 257 -8.02 13.51 -11.95
C PHE A 257 -6.89 14.49 -11.58
N SER A 258 -5.67 14.20 -12.03
CA SER A 258 -4.51 15.08 -11.84
C SER A 258 -4.61 16.45 -12.50
N ALA A 259 -5.17 16.53 -13.71
CA ALA A 259 -5.26 17.78 -14.45
C ALA A 259 -6.47 18.62 -14.04
N GLN A 260 -7.59 17.98 -13.69
CA GLN A 260 -8.88 18.66 -13.50
C GLN A 260 -9.23 18.83 -12.02
N VAL A 261 -9.08 17.77 -11.22
CA VAL A 261 -9.57 17.74 -9.83
C VAL A 261 -8.52 18.28 -8.87
N VAL A 262 -7.29 17.75 -8.90
CA VAL A 262 -6.22 18.12 -7.94
C VAL A 262 -6.02 19.63 -7.81
N PRO A 263 -5.96 20.43 -8.89
CA PRO A 263 -5.75 21.88 -8.78
C PRO A 263 -6.93 22.66 -8.18
N ALA A 264 -8.11 22.04 -8.12
CA ALA A 264 -9.33 22.67 -7.64
C ALA A 264 -9.69 22.27 -6.19
N LEU A 265 -8.97 21.31 -5.61
CA LEU A 265 -9.22 20.85 -4.24
C LEU A 265 -8.75 21.88 -3.20
N HIS A 266 -9.44 21.92 -2.07
CA HIS A 266 -9.11 22.73 -0.92
C HIS A 266 -8.12 21.98 -0.02
N PHE A 267 -6.84 22.37 -0.07
CA PHE A 267 -5.81 21.97 0.89
C PHE A 267 -4.68 23.01 0.88
N ASP A 268 -3.82 22.98 1.92
CA ASP A 268 -2.64 23.83 1.98
C ASP A 268 -1.49 23.20 1.16
N PRO A 269 -1.09 23.79 0.01
CA PRO A 269 -0.03 23.25 -0.83
C PRO A 269 1.37 23.34 -0.19
N SER A 270 1.54 24.08 0.91
CA SER A 270 2.78 24.06 1.70
C SER A 270 2.91 22.77 2.52
N LEU A 271 1.77 22.19 2.93
CA LEU A 271 1.67 20.99 3.76
C LEU A 271 1.42 19.71 2.96
N LEU A 272 0.69 19.78 1.85
CA LEU A 272 0.35 18.61 1.04
C LEU A 272 0.73 18.82 -0.42
N THR A 273 1.53 17.91 -0.96
CA THR A 273 1.78 17.78 -2.40
C THR A 273 1.12 16.51 -2.91
N VAL A 274 0.33 16.60 -3.98
CA VAL A 274 -0.21 15.42 -4.65
C VAL A 274 0.71 15.07 -5.82
N ALA A 275 1.34 13.89 -5.79
CA ALA A 275 2.16 13.40 -6.90
C ALA A 275 1.25 13.00 -8.07
N ARG A 276 1.14 13.89 -9.07
CA ARG A 276 0.17 13.75 -10.16
C ARG A 276 0.56 12.63 -11.12
N GLU A 277 -0.42 11.87 -11.59
CA GLU A 277 -0.26 10.95 -12.72
C GLU A 277 -0.41 11.79 -13.98
N LEU A 278 0.68 12.06 -14.70
CA LEU A 278 0.72 13.03 -15.80
C LEU A 278 0.23 12.46 -17.13
N ALA A 279 0.54 11.18 -17.36
CA ALA A 279 0.24 10.50 -18.60
C ALA A 279 0.08 9.00 -18.37
N SER A 280 -0.60 8.33 -19.29
CA SER A 280 -0.80 6.89 -19.25
C SER A 280 -0.88 6.29 -20.64
N VAL A 281 -0.55 5.01 -20.73
CA VAL A 281 -0.82 4.16 -21.88
C VAL A 281 -1.44 2.86 -21.40
N VAL A 282 -2.43 2.36 -22.12
CA VAL A 282 -3.05 1.06 -21.87
C VAL A 282 -3.55 0.44 -23.17
N HIS A 283 -3.45 -0.88 -23.29
CA HIS A 283 -3.98 -1.59 -24.45
C HIS A 283 -5.51 -1.51 -24.52
N VAL A 284 -6.06 -1.48 -25.75
CA VAL A 284 -7.50 -1.40 -26.00
C VAL A 284 -8.17 -2.77 -26.13
N ALA A 285 -7.55 -3.82 -25.58
CA ALA A 285 -8.09 -5.18 -25.71
C ALA A 285 -9.51 -5.21 -25.13
N PRO A 286 -10.50 -5.84 -25.82
CA PRO A 286 -11.88 -5.86 -25.34
C PRO A 286 -12.03 -6.45 -23.95
N ASP A 287 -11.21 -7.46 -23.64
CA ASP A 287 -11.10 -8.01 -22.30
C ASP A 287 -10.17 -7.16 -21.43
N SER A 288 -10.75 -6.53 -20.41
CA SER A 288 -10.01 -5.73 -19.42
C SER A 288 -8.97 -6.54 -18.65
N ASP A 289 -9.21 -7.84 -18.43
CA ASP A 289 -8.27 -8.75 -17.76
C ASP A 289 -7.03 -8.99 -18.63
N VAL A 290 -7.15 -8.89 -19.95
CA VAL A 290 -6.02 -8.91 -20.89
C VAL A 290 -5.36 -7.52 -20.97
N ALA A 291 -6.16 -6.47 -21.24
CA ALA A 291 -5.68 -5.11 -21.46
C ALA A 291 -4.72 -4.59 -20.38
N ARG A 292 -5.00 -4.91 -19.12
CA ARG A 292 -4.22 -4.45 -17.96
C ARG A 292 -2.78 -4.99 -17.88
N HIS A 293 -2.45 -5.99 -18.68
CA HIS A 293 -1.09 -6.52 -18.78
C HIS A 293 -0.17 -5.66 -19.66
N CYS A 294 -0.70 -4.78 -20.52
CA CYS A 294 0.07 -3.80 -21.26
C CYS A 294 -0.41 -2.39 -20.89
N ALA A 295 0.19 -1.85 -19.84
CA ALA A 295 -0.13 -0.53 -19.35
C ALA A 295 1.04 0.08 -18.56
N ALA A 296 1.17 1.41 -18.66
CA ALA A 296 2.12 2.20 -17.89
C ALA A 296 1.52 3.56 -17.55
N ILE A 297 1.92 4.12 -16.41
CA ILE A 297 1.56 5.47 -15.97
C ILE A 297 2.85 6.22 -15.65
N VAL A 298 2.97 7.45 -16.15
CA VAL A 298 4.01 8.41 -15.75
C VAL A 298 3.45 9.24 -14.60
N ARG A 299 4.15 9.28 -13.47
CA ARG A 299 3.77 10.07 -12.30
C ARG A 299 4.89 11.01 -11.90
N GLU A 300 4.56 12.16 -11.33
CA GLU A 300 5.52 13.03 -10.65
C GLU A 300 6.29 12.28 -9.56
N CYS A 301 7.57 12.58 -9.44
CA CYS A 301 8.45 12.11 -8.38
C CYS A 301 9.02 13.34 -7.66
N HIS A 302 8.70 13.45 -6.38
CA HIS A 302 9.21 14.54 -5.52
C HIS A 302 10.34 14.06 -4.62
N GLU A 303 10.49 12.74 -4.51
CA GLU A 303 11.48 12.07 -3.67
C GLU A 303 12.90 12.17 -4.24
N ASN A 304 13.04 12.24 -5.56
CA ASN A 304 14.33 12.34 -6.25
C ASN A 304 14.88 13.77 -6.11
N GLY A 305 16.08 13.90 -5.54
CA GLY A 305 16.77 15.19 -5.41
C GLY A 305 16.18 16.13 -4.35
N SER A 306 15.29 15.64 -3.47
CA SER A 306 14.69 16.44 -2.40
C SER A 306 15.73 17.06 -1.46
N GLU A 307 16.92 16.44 -1.38
CA GLU A 307 18.05 16.91 -0.57
C GLU A 307 18.57 18.27 -1.04
N ALA A 308 18.44 18.58 -2.34
CA ALA A 308 18.78 19.90 -2.88
C ALA A 308 17.87 21.01 -2.32
N HIS A 309 16.68 20.64 -1.82
CA HIS A 309 15.75 21.53 -1.13
C HIS A 309 15.91 21.47 0.40
N GLY A 310 16.92 20.76 0.92
CA GLY A 310 17.13 20.59 2.35
C GLY A 310 16.10 19.67 3.00
N GLU A 311 15.45 18.78 2.24
CA GLU A 311 14.44 17.85 2.74
C GLU A 311 14.79 16.38 2.46
N ARG A 312 14.36 15.50 3.37
CA ARG A 312 14.34 14.05 3.19
C ARG A 312 12.89 13.59 3.16
N LEU A 313 12.50 12.95 2.05
CA LEU A 313 11.19 12.35 1.89
C LEU A 313 11.23 10.89 2.33
N ILE A 314 10.43 10.54 3.34
CA ILE A 314 10.40 9.21 3.96
C ILE A 314 9.00 8.63 3.79
N VAL A 315 8.89 7.47 3.14
CA VAL A 315 7.61 6.77 3.04
C VAL A 315 7.13 6.35 4.43
N CYS A 316 5.88 6.63 4.78
CA CYS A 316 5.41 6.42 6.14
C CYS A 316 5.41 4.95 6.55
N THR A 317 5.37 3.99 5.61
CA THR A 317 5.53 2.56 5.93
C THR A 317 6.86 2.31 6.65
N SER A 318 7.97 2.88 6.17
CA SER A 318 9.29 2.58 6.73
C SER A 318 9.52 3.17 8.12
N LEU A 319 8.70 4.16 8.54
CA LEU A 319 8.79 4.74 9.89
C LEU A 319 8.44 3.73 10.98
N VAL A 320 7.51 2.81 10.71
CA VAL A 320 7.05 1.81 11.67
C VAL A 320 7.82 0.49 11.59
N GLU A 321 8.65 0.30 10.56
CA GLU A 321 9.42 -0.92 10.36
C GLU A 321 10.57 -1.06 11.38
N HIS A 322 10.85 -2.32 11.73
CA HIS A 322 11.95 -2.78 12.57
C HIS A 322 12.46 -4.14 12.03
N GLY A 323 13.42 -4.76 12.72
CA GLY A 323 14.06 -6.01 12.26
C GLY A 323 15.11 -5.79 11.18
N HIS A 324 15.72 -4.60 11.13
CA HIS A 324 16.82 -4.30 10.22
C HIS A 324 18.11 -5.01 10.66
N ALA A 325 19.11 -5.05 9.78
CA ALA A 325 20.44 -5.54 10.13
C ALA A 325 21.10 -4.70 11.23
N GLY A 326 21.92 -5.33 12.08
CA GLY A 326 22.65 -4.65 13.15
C GLY A 326 21.93 -4.63 14.49
N THR A 327 22.64 -4.21 15.54
CA THR A 327 22.17 -4.29 16.94
C THR A 327 21.02 -3.34 17.27
N ASP A 328 20.90 -2.23 16.53
CA ASP A 328 19.84 -1.23 16.68
C ASP A 328 18.63 -1.53 15.77
N GLY A 329 18.73 -2.54 14.91
CA GLY A 329 17.71 -2.84 13.90
C GLY A 329 16.36 -3.29 14.46
N VAL A 330 16.34 -3.78 15.71
CA VAL A 330 15.11 -4.11 16.46
C VAL A 330 14.30 -2.86 16.87
N THR A 331 14.94 -1.68 16.90
CA THR A 331 14.25 -0.44 17.25
C THR A 331 13.50 0.09 16.03
N PRO A 332 12.20 0.44 16.15
CA PRO A 332 11.44 1.03 15.05
C PRO A 332 12.14 2.26 14.48
N SER A 333 12.15 2.40 13.15
CA SER A 333 12.90 3.46 12.48
C SER A 333 12.55 4.86 12.98
N VAL A 334 11.27 5.14 13.27
CA VAL A 334 10.85 6.44 13.82
C VAL A 334 11.50 6.75 15.18
N VAL A 335 11.61 5.76 16.07
CA VAL A 335 12.23 5.94 17.38
C VAL A 335 13.73 6.17 17.23
N ARG A 336 14.38 5.31 16.45
CA ARG A 336 15.82 5.32 16.22
C ARG A 336 16.29 6.60 15.52
N VAL A 337 15.61 7.02 14.46
CA VAL A 337 16.07 8.13 13.61
C VAL A 337 15.81 9.49 14.23
N PHE A 338 14.74 9.64 15.01
CA PHE A 338 14.40 10.91 15.66
C PHE A 338 14.78 10.96 17.15
N GLY A 339 15.48 9.94 17.67
CA GLY A 339 15.97 9.91 19.05
C GLY A 339 14.85 10.01 20.10
N LEU A 340 13.77 9.24 19.90
CA LEU A 340 12.55 9.30 20.70
C LEU A 340 12.62 8.38 21.94
N ASP A 341 13.69 8.53 22.72
CA ASP A 341 14.06 7.58 23.79
C ASP A 341 13.21 7.71 25.06
N THR A 342 12.38 8.75 25.16
CA THR A 342 11.46 8.96 26.29
C THR A 342 10.02 9.01 25.81
N GLU A 343 9.07 8.77 26.71
CA GLU A 343 7.64 8.85 26.38
C GLU A 343 7.24 10.29 25.96
N GLU A 344 7.76 11.30 26.64
CA GLU A 344 7.47 12.71 26.36
C GLU A 344 7.87 13.10 24.94
N LYS A 345 9.08 12.69 24.50
CA LYS A 345 9.54 12.90 23.12
C LYS A 345 8.62 12.20 22.11
N ARG A 346 8.18 10.97 22.43
CA ARG A 346 7.27 10.19 21.56
C ARG A 346 5.90 10.86 21.44
N VAL A 347 5.36 11.38 22.55
CA VAL A 347 4.09 12.12 22.58
C VAL A 347 4.19 13.43 21.81
N GLU A 348 5.25 14.23 22.03
CA GLU A 348 5.49 15.49 21.32
C GLU A 348 5.64 15.28 19.81
N TRP A 349 6.44 14.27 19.42
CA TRP A 349 6.61 13.93 18.00
C TRP A 349 5.28 13.50 17.37
N LEU A 350 4.51 12.64 18.03
CA LEU A 350 3.20 12.20 17.55
C LEU A 350 2.24 13.38 17.42
N ASP A 351 2.19 14.27 18.41
CA ASP A 351 1.34 15.45 18.39
C ASP A 351 1.63 16.36 17.19
N ASN A 352 2.91 16.65 16.94
CA ASN A 352 3.33 17.42 15.77
C ASN A 352 2.99 16.69 14.45
N PHE A 353 3.20 15.37 14.41
CA PHE A 353 2.87 14.54 13.25
C PHE A 353 1.38 14.59 12.94
N VAL A 354 0.51 14.31 13.91
CA VAL A 354 -0.95 14.25 13.69
C VAL A 354 -1.54 15.63 13.40
N ARG A 355 -1.00 16.69 13.99
CA ARG A 355 -1.41 18.07 13.71
C ARG A 355 -1.21 18.41 12.24
N LEU A 356 -0.02 18.16 11.70
CA LEU A 356 0.26 18.42 10.28
C LEU A 356 -0.46 17.40 9.37
N PHE A 357 -0.58 16.14 9.79
CA PHE A 357 -1.28 15.11 9.02
C PHE A 357 -2.76 15.45 8.83
N PHE A 358 -3.44 15.90 9.88
CA PHE A 358 -4.84 16.31 9.77
C PHE A 358 -5.01 17.61 8.99
N ALA A 359 -4.12 18.59 9.19
CA ALA A 359 -4.12 19.82 8.40
C ALA A 359 -3.90 19.56 6.89
N ALA A 360 -3.11 18.54 6.54
CA ALA A 360 -2.88 18.14 5.15
C ALA A 360 -4.08 17.39 4.54
N PHE A 361 -4.61 16.39 5.25
CA PHE A 361 -5.47 15.38 4.64
C PHE A 361 -6.98 15.52 4.91
N LEU A 362 -7.39 16.23 5.96
CA LEU A 362 -8.82 16.45 6.22
C LEU A 362 -9.48 17.46 5.27
N PRO A 363 -8.85 18.59 4.87
CA PRO A 363 -9.55 19.62 4.10
C PRO A 363 -10.19 19.13 2.78
N PRO A 364 -9.50 18.34 1.90
CA PRO A 364 -10.14 17.82 0.69
C PRO A 364 -11.35 16.92 0.96
N MET A 365 -11.34 16.21 2.07
CA MET A 365 -12.45 15.35 2.47
C MET A 365 -13.62 16.16 3.03
N LEU A 366 -13.31 17.14 3.89
CA LEU A 366 -14.30 17.97 4.57
C LEU A 366 -15.01 18.93 3.59
N GLU A 367 -14.25 19.52 2.67
CA GLU A 367 -14.74 20.58 1.78
C GLU A 367 -15.21 20.02 0.43
N ASP A 368 -14.48 19.06 -0.14
CA ASP A 368 -14.71 18.58 -1.51
C ASP A 368 -15.28 17.16 -1.59
N GLY A 369 -15.41 16.47 -0.46
CA GLY A 369 -15.85 15.07 -0.45
C GLY A 369 -14.86 14.13 -1.15
N VAL A 370 -13.56 14.47 -1.10
CA VAL A 370 -12.46 13.72 -1.71
C VAL A 370 -11.57 13.15 -0.61
N ALA A 371 -11.61 11.83 -0.44
CA ALA A 371 -10.67 11.11 0.42
C ALA A 371 -9.51 10.55 -0.40
N PHE A 372 -8.31 11.03 -0.08
CA PHE A 372 -7.08 10.39 -0.52
C PHE A 372 -6.85 9.08 0.24
N GLU A 373 -6.20 8.10 -0.40
CA GLU A 373 -5.86 6.83 0.25
C GLU A 373 -4.59 6.98 1.12
N ALA A 374 -4.69 7.76 2.21
CA ALA A 374 -3.58 8.15 3.08
C ALA A 374 -3.04 7.02 4.00
N HIS A 375 -2.93 5.81 3.47
CA HIS A 375 -2.23 4.71 4.13
C HIS A 375 -0.70 4.90 4.03
N PRO A 376 0.11 4.18 4.83
CA PRO A 376 1.54 4.46 4.96
C PRO A 376 2.35 4.35 3.64
N GLN A 377 2.01 3.38 2.78
CA GLN A 377 2.71 3.21 1.50
C GLN A 377 2.47 4.35 0.48
N ASN A 378 1.32 5.02 0.55
CA ASN A 378 0.97 6.12 -0.35
C ASN A 378 1.34 7.49 0.24
N THR A 379 1.70 7.54 1.52
CA THR A 379 2.04 8.78 2.21
C THR A 379 3.54 8.87 2.40
N VAL A 380 4.14 9.98 1.98
CA VAL A 380 5.57 10.25 2.14
C VAL A 380 5.73 11.51 2.98
N ALA A 381 6.30 11.38 4.17
CA ALA A 381 6.53 12.50 5.07
C ALA A 381 7.79 13.28 4.65
N ARG A 382 7.68 14.60 4.63
CA ARG A 382 8.76 15.54 4.28
C ARG A 382 9.43 16.02 5.56
N PHE A 383 10.68 15.63 5.79
CA PHE A 383 11.45 16.07 6.97
C PHE A 383 12.58 17.01 6.57
N SER A 384 12.85 18.02 7.39
CA SER A 384 14.04 18.87 7.25
C SER A 384 15.32 18.04 7.41
N LEU A 385 16.31 18.25 6.53
CA LEU A 385 17.66 17.70 6.74
C LEU A 385 18.44 18.49 7.79
N ALA A 386 18.08 19.75 8.04
CA ALA A 386 18.62 20.50 9.18
C ALA A 386 17.98 20.00 10.48
N ALA A 387 18.82 19.76 11.50
CA ALA A 387 18.37 19.51 12.86
C ALA A 387 17.47 20.67 13.34
N PRO A 388 16.34 20.39 14.03
CA PRO A 388 15.97 19.11 14.65
C PRO A 388 15.16 18.15 13.76
N HIS A 389 15.28 18.24 12.43
CA HIS A 389 14.60 17.36 11.47
C HIS A 389 13.08 17.45 11.50
N GLU A 390 12.57 18.67 11.56
CA GLU A 390 11.14 18.98 11.64
C GLU A 390 10.35 18.40 10.46
N LEU A 391 9.16 17.87 10.74
CA LEU A 391 8.17 17.54 9.73
C LEU A 391 7.66 18.81 9.06
N ARG A 392 7.74 18.87 7.72
CA ARG A 392 7.34 20.00 6.88
C ARG A 392 5.99 19.79 6.20
N GLY A 393 5.59 18.54 6.01
CA GLY A 393 4.37 18.19 5.30
C GLY A 393 4.44 16.78 4.71
N PHE A 394 3.63 16.53 3.69
CA PHE A 394 3.46 15.22 3.09
C PHE A 394 3.39 15.30 1.57
N VAL A 395 3.80 14.22 0.92
CA VAL A 395 3.43 13.91 -0.46
C VAL A 395 2.47 12.73 -0.43
N ILE A 396 1.36 12.83 -1.16
CA ILE A 396 0.41 11.74 -1.38
C ILE A 396 0.49 11.27 -2.83
N ARG A 397 0.50 9.97 -3.04
CA ARG A 397 0.61 9.34 -4.36
C ARG A 397 -0.33 8.16 -4.48
N ASP A 398 -0.56 7.74 -5.72
CA ASP A 398 -1.51 6.68 -6.12
C ASP A 398 -2.99 7.06 -5.97
N PHE A 399 -3.73 6.81 -7.04
CA PHE A 399 -5.16 7.10 -7.13
C PHE A 399 -6.04 5.84 -7.11
N GLY A 400 -5.44 4.66 -7.00
CA GLY A 400 -6.16 3.38 -7.07
C GLY A 400 -7.24 3.19 -6.00
N GLY A 401 -7.08 3.78 -4.82
CA GLY A 401 -8.04 3.67 -3.72
C GLY A 401 -8.69 4.99 -3.30
N LEU A 402 -8.67 6.02 -4.14
CA LEU A 402 -9.43 7.26 -3.92
C LEU A 402 -10.91 6.97 -3.63
N ARG A 403 -11.55 7.89 -2.91
CA ARG A 403 -13.00 7.89 -2.76
C ARG A 403 -13.54 9.30 -2.90
N VAL A 404 -14.42 9.51 -3.87
CA VAL A 404 -14.88 10.84 -4.28
C VAL A 404 -16.40 10.85 -4.33
N HIS A 405 -17.01 11.80 -3.63
CA HIS A 405 -18.46 12.06 -3.70
C HIS A 405 -18.74 13.14 -4.77
N PRO A 406 -19.22 12.77 -5.97
CA PRO A 406 -19.21 13.68 -7.12
C PRO A 406 -20.05 14.95 -6.92
N SER A 407 -21.17 14.85 -6.19
CA SER A 407 -22.02 16.02 -5.96
C SER A 407 -21.40 17.02 -5.00
N THR A 408 -20.60 16.57 -4.02
CA THR A 408 -19.87 17.51 -3.14
C THR A 408 -18.75 18.17 -3.94
N LEU A 409 -17.95 17.39 -4.67
CA LEU A 409 -16.87 17.91 -5.49
C LEU A 409 -17.37 18.98 -6.47
N LEU A 410 -18.45 18.68 -7.22
CA LEU A 410 -19.00 19.62 -8.19
C LEU A 410 -19.50 20.90 -7.50
N LYS A 411 -20.12 20.77 -6.33
CA LYS A 411 -20.66 21.91 -5.59
C LYS A 411 -19.56 22.81 -5.01
N SER A 412 -18.48 22.24 -4.49
CA SER A 412 -17.40 22.99 -3.84
C SER A 412 -16.39 23.58 -4.84
N THR A 413 -16.08 22.84 -5.91
CA THR A 413 -15.00 23.20 -6.85
C THR A 413 -15.50 23.65 -8.22
N GLY A 414 -16.75 23.35 -8.58
CA GLY A 414 -17.26 23.53 -9.95
C GLY A 414 -16.75 22.49 -10.96
N VAL A 415 -15.92 21.53 -10.54
CA VAL A 415 -15.35 20.49 -11.40
C VAL A 415 -16.20 19.22 -11.35
N ALA A 416 -16.58 18.71 -12.53
CA ALA A 416 -17.22 17.40 -12.65
C ALA A 416 -16.16 16.29 -12.67
N LEU A 417 -16.43 15.20 -11.96
CA LEU A 417 -15.53 14.03 -11.94
C LEU A 417 -15.59 13.27 -13.27
N ASP A 418 -14.50 13.31 -14.04
CA ASP A 418 -14.35 12.58 -15.32
C ASP A 418 -13.81 11.16 -15.08
N VAL A 419 -14.73 10.20 -14.97
CA VAL A 419 -14.45 8.79 -14.68
C VAL A 419 -15.34 7.87 -15.52
N VAL A 420 -14.85 6.65 -15.78
CA VAL A 420 -15.69 5.64 -16.44
C VAL A 420 -16.88 5.24 -15.55
N PRO A 421 -18.07 4.96 -16.12
CA PRO A 421 -19.23 4.55 -15.33
C PRO A 421 -18.95 3.33 -14.44
N GLY A 422 -19.41 3.37 -13.20
CA GLY A 422 -19.23 2.28 -12.24
C GLY A 422 -17.81 2.15 -11.65
N HIS A 423 -16.92 3.13 -11.87
CA HIS A 423 -15.59 3.10 -11.27
C HIS A 423 -15.67 3.06 -9.75
N SER A 424 -14.85 2.19 -9.14
CA SER A 424 -14.78 1.95 -7.69
C SER A 424 -14.38 3.16 -6.83
N ILE A 425 -13.98 4.29 -7.41
CA ILE A 425 -13.61 5.48 -6.63
C ILE A 425 -14.83 6.37 -6.37
N VAL A 426 -15.92 6.17 -7.11
CA VAL A 426 -17.14 6.95 -6.94
C VAL A 426 -17.83 6.49 -5.65
N ALA A 427 -18.14 7.45 -4.79
CA ALA A 427 -18.94 7.26 -3.60
C ALA A 427 -20.38 7.68 -3.84
N ASP A 428 -21.31 6.84 -3.38
CA ASP A 428 -22.74 7.14 -3.41
C ASP A 428 -23.11 8.18 -2.33
N THR A 429 -22.33 8.22 -1.23
CA THR A 429 -22.58 9.09 -0.07
C THR A 429 -21.28 9.62 0.53
N LEU A 430 -21.35 10.66 1.36
CA LEU A 430 -20.19 11.11 2.15
C LEU A 430 -19.76 10.08 3.20
N ASP A 431 -20.65 9.23 3.70
CA ASP A 431 -20.29 8.19 4.68
C ASP A 431 -19.33 7.16 4.09
N ASP A 432 -19.43 6.86 2.78
CA ASP A 432 -18.44 6.04 2.06
C ASP A 432 -17.05 6.70 2.06
N VAL A 433 -17.00 8.02 1.88
CA VAL A 433 -15.77 8.81 1.88
C VAL A 433 -15.15 8.78 3.28
N TYR A 434 -15.96 9.03 4.33
CA TYR A 434 -15.52 9.00 5.72
C TYR A 434 -15.04 7.61 6.14
N THR A 435 -15.72 6.55 5.70
CA THR A 435 -15.35 5.16 6.00
C THR A 435 -14.03 4.79 5.34
N ARG A 436 -13.84 5.16 4.06
CA ARG A 436 -12.56 4.94 3.36
C ARG A 436 -11.43 5.64 4.10
N MET A 437 -11.62 6.92 4.40
CA MET A 437 -10.59 7.75 5.04
C MET A 437 -10.25 7.25 6.44
N TYR A 438 -11.25 6.82 7.21
CA TYR A 438 -11.02 6.26 8.55
C TYR A 438 -10.13 5.01 8.47
N HIS A 439 -10.44 4.10 7.53
CA HIS A 439 -9.65 2.88 7.36
C HIS A 439 -8.20 3.19 6.98
N THR A 440 -7.95 4.14 6.08
CA THR A 440 -6.59 4.47 5.64
C THR A 440 -5.81 5.24 6.69
N MET A 441 -6.41 6.26 7.33
CA MET A 441 -5.76 7.11 8.32
C MET A 441 -5.60 6.43 9.69
N PHE A 442 -6.64 5.79 10.22
CA PHE A 442 -6.57 5.25 11.58
C PHE A 442 -6.18 3.78 11.59
N HIS A 443 -6.93 2.92 10.89
CA HIS A 443 -6.67 1.47 10.93
C HIS A 443 -5.32 1.10 10.31
N ASN A 444 -5.00 1.67 9.14
CA ASN A 444 -3.78 1.29 8.42
C ASN A 444 -2.58 2.17 8.77
N HIS A 445 -2.77 3.41 9.25
CA HIS A 445 -1.66 4.35 9.44
C HIS A 445 -1.39 4.65 10.93
N LEU A 446 -2.24 5.45 11.57
CA LEU A 446 -1.97 5.95 12.93
C LEU A 446 -1.98 4.84 14.00
N GLN A 447 -2.79 3.79 13.84
CA GLN A 447 -2.77 2.58 14.67
C GLN A 447 -1.37 1.99 14.80
N GLN A 448 -0.62 1.90 13.69
CA GLN A 448 0.72 1.32 13.68
C GLN A 448 1.70 2.26 14.38
N LEU A 449 1.66 3.55 14.01
CA LEU A 449 2.54 4.56 14.55
C LEU A 449 2.41 4.68 16.07
N VAL A 450 1.16 4.73 16.58
CA VAL A 450 0.87 4.78 18.02
C VAL A 450 1.40 3.54 18.76
N ARG A 451 1.39 2.35 18.11
CA ARG A 451 1.91 1.11 18.71
C ARG A 451 3.42 1.08 18.77
N VAL A 452 4.12 1.41 17.68
CA VAL A 452 5.59 1.40 17.67
C VAL A 452 6.19 2.52 18.52
N LEU A 453 5.43 3.59 18.77
CA LEU A 453 5.77 4.61 19.76
C LEU A 453 5.45 4.18 21.20
N GLY A 454 4.80 3.03 21.42
CA GLY A 454 4.43 2.57 22.75
C GLY A 454 3.36 3.41 23.44
N LEU A 455 2.54 4.14 22.68
CA LEU A 455 1.50 5.06 23.18
C LEU A 455 0.08 4.51 22.97
N HIS A 456 -0.02 3.22 22.61
CA HIS A 456 -1.29 2.55 22.37
C HIS A 456 -1.95 2.21 23.70
N TYR A 457 -1.30 1.38 24.52
CA TYR A 457 -1.94 0.72 25.65
C TYR A 457 -2.25 1.63 26.83
N ASP A 458 -1.52 2.73 27.02
CA ASP A 458 -1.82 3.76 28.01
C ASP A 458 -2.87 4.78 27.52
N GLY A 459 -3.30 4.67 26.25
CA GLY A 459 -4.29 5.56 25.64
C GLY A 459 -3.80 6.95 25.28
N LYS A 460 -2.55 7.33 25.58
CA LYS A 460 -2.04 8.71 25.37
C LYS A 460 -1.99 9.07 23.89
N GLY A 461 -1.57 8.14 23.03
CA GLY A 461 -1.52 8.38 21.59
C GLY A 461 -2.90 8.66 20.99
N TRP A 462 -3.92 7.95 21.47
CA TRP A 462 -5.31 8.20 21.07
C TRP A 462 -5.88 9.49 21.64
N GLN A 463 -5.46 9.89 22.85
CA GLN A 463 -5.83 11.19 23.40
C GLN A 463 -5.30 12.33 22.54
N VAL A 464 -4.02 12.29 22.14
CA VAL A 464 -3.41 13.25 21.22
C VAL A 464 -4.20 13.34 19.91
N ILE A 465 -4.47 12.19 19.29
CA ILE A 465 -5.25 12.10 18.05
C ILE A 465 -6.64 12.73 18.22
N ARG A 466 -7.39 12.37 19.27
CA ARG A 466 -8.73 12.92 19.53
C ARG A 466 -8.70 14.44 19.71
N THR A 467 -7.72 14.96 20.45
CA THR A 467 -7.58 16.40 20.66
C THR A 467 -7.39 17.12 19.33
N ARG A 468 -6.42 16.67 18.52
CA ARG A 468 -6.14 17.30 17.21
C ARG A 468 -7.28 17.13 16.20
N LEU A 469 -8.03 16.02 16.24
CA LEU A 469 -9.24 15.88 15.42
C LEU A 469 -10.33 16.88 15.81
N ARG A 470 -10.58 17.10 17.10
CA ARG A 470 -11.59 18.08 17.54
C ARG A 470 -11.22 19.50 17.16
N GLU A 471 -9.94 19.81 17.06
CA GLU A 471 -9.46 21.11 16.56
C GLU A 471 -9.63 21.23 15.04
N ALA A 472 -9.38 20.16 14.30
CA ALA A 472 -9.38 20.18 12.83
C ALA A 472 -10.78 20.00 12.21
N ILE A 473 -11.72 19.35 12.91
CA ILE A 473 -13.09 19.14 12.41
C ILE A 473 -13.96 20.35 12.80
N PRO A 474 -14.61 21.03 11.83
CA PRO A 474 -15.50 22.14 12.14
C PRO A 474 -16.65 21.72 13.07
N PRO A 475 -17.03 22.54 14.06
CA PRO A 475 -18.14 22.22 14.97
C PRO A 475 -19.43 21.92 14.23
N GLY A 476 -20.07 20.78 14.56
CA GLY A 476 -21.32 20.35 13.93
C GLY A 476 -21.16 19.72 12.54
N HIS A 477 -19.93 19.54 12.04
CA HIS A 477 -19.68 18.82 10.80
C HIS A 477 -20.10 17.35 10.93
N ALA A 478 -20.65 16.77 9.86
CA ALA A 478 -21.16 15.38 9.88
C ALA A 478 -20.09 14.34 10.29
N LEU A 479 -18.82 14.62 9.99
CA LEU A 479 -17.67 13.79 10.36
C LEU A 479 -17.50 13.63 11.87
N GLU A 480 -17.81 14.67 12.66
CA GLU A 480 -17.73 14.61 14.12
C GLU A 480 -18.64 13.49 14.64
N ARG A 481 -19.87 13.44 14.15
CA ARG A 481 -20.81 12.35 14.47
C ARG A 481 -20.32 10.99 13.95
N ALA A 482 -19.74 10.96 12.76
CA ALA A 482 -19.29 9.71 12.12
C ALA A 482 -18.10 9.06 12.84
N TRP A 483 -17.19 9.84 13.41
CA TRP A 483 -15.93 9.35 13.98
C TRP A 483 -15.80 9.53 15.50
N LEU A 484 -16.34 10.60 16.06
CA LEU A 484 -16.20 10.96 17.49
C LEU A 484 -17.52 10.84 18.26
N GLY A 485 -18.64 10.65 17.56
CA GLY A 485 -19.97 10.51 18.16
C GLY A 485 -20.08 9.27 19.04
N LYS A 486 -20.86 9.35 20.12
CA LYS A 486 -21.03 8.24 21.09
C LYS A 486 -21.58 6.95 20.47
N GLU A 487 -22.32 7.07 19.37
CA GLU A 487 -22.90 5.93 18.63
C GLU A 487 -21.92 5.33 17.61
N ALA A 488 -20.80 5.99 17.30
CA ALA A 488 -19.79 5.51 16.36
C ALA A 488 -18.90 4.43 16.99
N LYS A 489 -19.48 3.41 17.62
CA LYS A 489 -18.75 2.37 18.35
C LYS A 489 -17.91 1.48 17.44
N THR A 490 -18.35 1.31 16.20
CA THR A 490 -17.68 0.51 15.19
C THR A 490 -17.72 1.20 13.84
N LEU A 491 -16.74 0.88 12.99
CA LEU A 491 -16.73 1.28 11.58
C LEU A 491 -16.55 0.06 10.68
N GLU A 492 -17.11 0.13 9.49
CA GLU A 492 -16.87 -0.90 8.47
C GLU A 492 -15.40 -0.87 8.04
N GLY A 493 -14.71 -1.99 8.22
CA GLY A 493 -13.32 -2.18 7.80
C GLY A 493 -13.18 -3.41 6.92
N LYS A 494 -12.14 -3.44 6.10
CA LYS A 494 -11.88 -4.56 5.16
C LYS A 494 -11.53 -5.84 5.92
N CYS A 495 -12.30 -6.91 5.71
CA CYS A 495 -11.95 -8.23 6.21
C CYS A 495 -11.18 -9.02 5.13
N PHE A 496 -9.86 -8.82 5.04
CA PHE A 496 -9.03 -9.34 3.95
C PHE A 496 -9.23 -10.83 3.65
N MET A 497 -9.29 -11.69 4.68
CA MET A 497 -9.54 -13.13 4.48
C MET A 497 -10.95 -13.44 3.98
N ARG A 498 -11.98 -12.74 4.47
CA ARG A 498 -13.35 -12.90 3.93
C ARG A 498 -13.40 -12.49 2.46
N MET A 499 -12.82 -11.33 2.15
CA MET A 499 -12.70 -10.84 0.77
C MET A 499 -11.98 -11.86 -0.11
N ARG A 500 -10.94 -12.50 0.42
CA ARG A 500 -10.18 -13.52 -0.30
C ARG A 500 -10.97 -14.79 -0.55
N MET A 501 -11.70 -15.29 0.44
CA MET A 501 -12.49 -16.53 0.36
C MET A 501 -13.69 -16.42 -0.58
N VAL A 502 -14.23 -15.22 -0.80
CA VAL A 502 -15.34 -14.99 -1.74
C VAL A 502 -14.88 -14.49 -3.11
N GLY A 503 -13.57 -14.51 -3.38
CA GLY A 503 -13.01 -14.11 -4.67
C GLY A 503 -13.15 -12.63 -5.00
N ALA A 504 -13.33 -11.74 -4.03
CA ALA A 504 -13.57 -10.31 -4.27
C ALA A 504 -12.43 -9.63 -5.05
N TYR A 505 -11.20 -10.16 -4.96
CA TYR A 505 -10.04 -9.69 -5.72
C TYR A 505 -10.06 -10.07 -7.20
N ARG A 506 -10.90 -11.05 -7.60
CA ARG A 506 -11.11 -11.42 -9.02
C ARG A 506 -12.03 -10.44 -9.74
N HIS A 507 -12.86 -9.66 -9.01
CA HIS A 507 -13.94 -8.85 -9.57
C HIS A 507 -13.78 -7.34 -9.43
N VAL A 508 -12.59 -6.83 -9.05
CA VAL A 508 -12.35 -5.37 -8.88
C VAL A 508 -12.33 -4.62 -10.23
N SER A 509 -12.61 -5.29 -11.35
CA SER A 509 -12.34 -4.76 -12.68
C SER A 509 -13.50 -4.87 -13.67
N SER A 510 -14.68 -5.33 -13.24
CA SER A 510 -15.87 -5.25 -14.06
C SER A 510 -17.10 -5.22 -13.15
N PRO A 511 -18.03 -4.26 -13.28
CA PRO A 511 -19.36 -4.43 -12.71
C PRO A 511 -19.97 -5.63 -13.43
N ALA A 512 -20.06 -6.78 -12.76
CA ALA A 512 -20.79 -7.91 -13.29
C ALA A 512 -22.25 -7.46 -13.47
N LEU A 513 -22.64 -7.19 -14.71
CA LEU A 513 -24.03 -7.11 -15.10
C LEU A 513 -24.55 -8.55 -15.16
N ASP A 514 -25.67 -8.84 -14.51
CA ASP A 514 -26.37 -10.10 -14.70
C ASP A 514 -26.85 -10.21 -16.16
N SER A 515 -27.31 -11.39 -16.57
CA SER A 515 -27.82 -11.65 -17.93
C SER A 515 -29.03 -10.80 -18.35
N ARG A 516 -29.50 -9.88 -17.48
CA ARG A 516 -30.62 -8.95 -17.69
C ARG A 516 -30.19 -7.49 -17.60
N GLY A 517 -28.89 -7.19 -17.48
CA GLY A 517 -28.38 -5.81 -17.47
C GLY A 517 -28.58 -5.07 -16.15
N PHE A 518 -28.80 -5.79 -15.04
CA PHE A 518 -28.79 -5.22 -13.70
C PHE A 518 -27.47 -5.53 -12.99
N PHE A 519 -26.99 -4.63 -12.14
CA PHE A 519 -25.83 -4.89 -11.28
C PHE A 519 -26.05 -6.19 -10.49
N ASP A 520 -25.08 -7.11 -10.50
CA ASP A 520 -25.11 -8.26 -9.60
C ASP A 520 -25.01 -7.74 -8.15
N GLU A 521 -26.14 -7.76 -7.44
CA GLU A 521 -26.25 -7.40 -6.02
C GLU A 521 -25.30 -8.21 -5.12
N ARG A 522 -24.70 -9.31 -5.61
CA ARG A 522 -23.70 -10.08 -4.87
C ARG A 522 -22.39 -9.33 -4.60
N VAL A 523 -22.09 -8.24 -5.32
CA VAL A 523 -20.87 -7.42 -5.08
C VAL A 523 -21.11 -6.28 -4.07
N ARG A 524 -22.36 -5.92 -3.76
CA ARG A 524 -22.72 -5.04 -2.63
C ARG A 524 -22.82 -5.81 -1.31
N CYS A 525 -21.91 -6.76 -1.08
CA CYS A 525 -21.99 -7.62 0.08
C CYS A 525 -21.42 -6.90 1.31
N LYS A 526 -22.30 -6.42 2.19
CA LYS A 526 -22.00 -6.00 3.59
C LYS A 526 -21.17 -7.04 4.37
N HIS A 527 -21.00 -8.26 3.84
CA HIS A 527 -20.19 -9.34 4.40
C HIS A 527 -18.67 -9.22 4.13
N LEU A 528 -18.23 -8.37 3.17
CA LEU A 528 -16.81 -8.13 2.87
C LEU A 528 -16.12 -7.23 3.89
N HIS A 529 -16.92 -6.41 4.57
CA HIS A 529 -16.48 -5.53 5.63
C HIS A 529 -17.04 -6.06 6.96
N GLY A 530 -16.29 -5.87 8.03
CA GLY A 530 -16.70 -6.21 9.38
C GLY A 530 -16.81 -4.95 10.24
N PRO A 531 -17.61 -4.95 11.32
CA PRO A 531 -17.55 -3.89 12.30
C PRO A 531 -16.23 -4.02 13.07
N PHE A 532 -15.30 -3.10 12.82
CA PHE A 532 -14.09 -2.94 13.63
C PHE A 532 -14.36 -1.95 14.75
N PRO A 533 -13.84 -2.18 15.97
CA PRO A 533 -13.92 -1.19 17.03
C PRO A 533 -13.39 0.17 16.58
N ASN A 534 -14.11 1.23 16.91
CA ASN A 534 -13.62 2.57 16.66
C ASN A 534 -12.46 2.88 17.63
N LEU A 535 -11.24 2.81 17.12
CA LEU A 535 -10.00 3.11 17.81
C LEU A 535 -9.97 4.49 18.47
N LEU A 536 -10.72 5.47 17.94
CA LEU A 536 -10.80 6.80 18.56
C LEU A 536 -11.47 6.75 19.94
N HIS A 537 -12.28 5.74 20.24
CA HIS A 537 -12.89 5.56 21.56
C HIS A 537 -11.99 4.80 22.55
N TYR A 538 -10.84 4.27 22.12
CA TYR A 538 -9.94 3.57 23.02
C TYR A 538 -9.22 4.54 23.98
N THR A 539 -9.30 4.28 25.28
CA THR A 539 -8.78 5.18 26.34
C THR A 539 -7.58 4.62 27.10
N GLY A 540 -7.07 3.46 26.71
CA GLY A 540 -6.04 2.74 27.47
C GLY A 540 -6.61 1.49 28.11
N VAL A 541 -5.72 0.64 28.63
CA VAL A 541 -6.11 -0.44 29.53
C VAL A 541 -6.18 0.14 30.95
N ASP A 542 -7.28 -0.07 31.65
CA ASP A 542 -7.40 0.34 33.06
C ASP A 542 -6.43 -0.52 33.90
N GLU A 543 -5.44 0.08 34.56
CA GLU A 543 -4.46 -0.65 35.41
C GLU A 543 -5.14 -1.47 36.53
N GLU A 544 -6.34 -1.06 36.97
CA GLU A 544 -7.13 -1.79 37.97
C GLU A 544 -7.69 -3.14 37.49
N SER A 545 -7.70 -3.41 36.18
CA SER A 545 -8.24 -4.65 35.61
C SER A 545 -7.25 -5.82 35.58
N PHE A 546 -5.99 -5.60 35.95
CA PHE A 546 -4.96 -6.65 36.04
C PHE A 546 -4.73 -7.20 37.46
N VAL A 547 -5.44 -6.66 38.46
CA VAL A 547 -5.50 -7.28 39.79
C VAL A 547 -6.69 -8.25 39.79
N VAL A 548 -6.51 -9.41 39.18
CA VAL A 548 -7.38 -10.56 39.41
C VAL A 548 -6.58 -11.56 40.22
N ASP A 549 -7.04 -11.75 41.47
CA ASP A 549 -6.55 -12.72 42.47
C ASP A 549 -6.28 -14.14 41.90
#